data_AF-A0A1B6F0U2-F1
#
_entry.id   AF-A0A1B6F0U2-F1
#
_cell.length_a   1.000
_cell.length_b   1.000
_cell.length_c   1.000
_cell.angle_alpha   90.00
_cell.angle_beta   90.00
_cell.angle_gamma   90.00
#
_symmetry.space_group_name_H-M   'P 1'
#
loop_
_entity.id
_entity.type
_entity.pdbx_description
1 polymer ?
#
loop_
_entity_poly.entity_id
_entity_poly.type
_entity_poly.pdbx_seq_one_letter_code
_entity_poly.pdbx_strand_id
1 'polypeptide(L)'
;VVLWEIATLAEQPYQGLSNEQVLQDVIEGKTLVPPESCSELFKVTMTLCWNKNPALRPSFRRVMSKLETNIDTVFKCTSYYHTTVVAGECNTDDIVVYDSDEPQVSLIL
;
A
#
# COMPACT_ATOMS: atom_id res chain seq x y z
N VAL A 1 -7.86 -1.44 4.65
CA VAL A 1 -8.84 -2.38 5.24
C VAL A 1 -8.31 -3.81 5.12
N VAL A 2 -8.02 -4.33 3.92
CA VAL A 2 -7.49 -5.69 3.75
C VAL A 2 -6.27 -6.02 4.63
N LEU A 3 -5.27 -5.15 4.71
CA LEU A 3 -4.12 -5.35 5.61
C LEU A 3 -4.54 -5.47 7.08
N TRP A 4 -5.57 -4.73 7.50
CA TRP A 4 -6.11 -4.79 8.86
C TRP A 4 -6.80 -6.13 9.10
N GLU A 5 -7.62 -6.60 8.15
CA GLU A 5 -8.27 -7.91 8.23
C GLU A 5 -7.24 -9.06 8.31
N ILE A 6 -6.13 -8.98 7.55
CA ILE A 6 -5.04 -9.95 7.67
C ILE A 6 -4.44 -9.92 9.07
N ALA A 7 -4.21 -8.73 9.62
CA ALA A 7 -3.59 -8.56 10.94
C ALA A 7 -4.51 -8.99 12.10
N THR A 8 -5.83 -8.90 11.94
CA THR A 8 -6.83 -9.28 12.94
C THR A 8 -7.43 -10.67 12.72
N LEU A 9 -6.88 -11.46 11.79
CA LEU A 9 -7.43 -12.78 11.45
C LEU A 9 -8.91 -12.71 11.04
N ALA A 10 -9.24 -11.72 10.20
CA ALA A 10 -10.54 -11.43 9.64
C ALA A 10 -11.63 -11.08 10.68
N GLU A 11 -11.24 -10.34 11.73
CA GLU A 11 -12.24 -9.66 12.55
C GLU A 11 -13.10 -8.72 11.71
N GLN A 12 -14.35 -8.50 12.16
CA GLN A 12 -15.25 -7.53 11.56
C GLN A 12 -14.68 -6.10 11.72
N PRO A 13 -14.50 -5.31 10.66
CA PRO A 13 -14.14 -3.90 10.79
C PRO A 13 -15.25 -3.10 11.50
N TYR A 14 -14.85 -2.15 12.34
CA TYR A 14 -15.77 -1.26 13.09
C TYR A 14 -16.80 -2.03 13.94
N GLN A 15 -16.34 -3.05 14.69
CA GLN A 15 -17.22 -3.88 15.51
C GLN A 15 -18.08 -3.05 16.46
N GLY A 16 -19.35 -3.45 16.59
CA GLY A 16 -20.31 -2.80 17.49
C GLY A 16 -20.96 -1.53 16.94
N LEU A 17 -20.59 -1.09 15.72
CA LEU A 17 -21.23 0.05 15.05
C LEU A 17 -22.26 -0.42 14.01
N SER A 18 -23.34 0.34 13.86
CA SER A 18 -24.28 0.19 12.75
C SER A 18 -23.68 0.75 11.45
N ASN A 19 -24.22 0.34 10.29
CA ASN A 19 -23.76 0.85 8.99
C ASN A 19 -23.81 2.38 8.89
N GLU A 20 -24.82 3.01 9.49
CA GLU A 20 -24.97 4.47 9.50
C GLU A 20 -23.90 5.14 10.38
N GLN A 21 -23.59 4.55 11.55
CA GLN A 21 -22.51 5.03 12.42
C GLN A 21 -21.15 4.90 11.74
N VAL A 22 -20.89 3.77 11.06
CA VAL A 22 -19.65 3.57 10.28
C VAL A 22 -19.52 4.62 9.18
N LEU A 23 -20.61 4.91 8.46
CA LEU A 23 -20.61 5.93 7.42
C LEU A 23 -20.23 7.30 7.99
N GLN A 24 -20.84 7.72 9.10
CA GLN A 24 -20.54 9.00 9.75
C GLN A 24 -19.09 9.05 10.22
N ASP A 25 -18.62 8.02 10.91
CA ASP A 25 -17.26 7.95 11.44
C ASP A 25 -16.20 8.06 10.33
N VAL A 26 -16.39 7.33 9.22
CA VAL A 26 -15.46 7.36 8.08
C VAL A 26 -15.47 8.72 7.37
N ILE A 27 -16.64 9.37 7.24
CA ILE A 27 -16.74 10.73 6.66
C ILE A 27 -16.02 11.75 7.55
N GLU A 28 -16.16 11.63 8.86
CA GLU A 28 -15.47 12.49 9.84
C GLU A 28 -13.95 12.29 9.80
N GLY A 29 -13.49 11.13 9.31
CA GLY A 29 -12.07 10.78 9.17
C GLY A 29 -11.56 9.90 10.31
N LYS A 30 -12.46 9.26 11.07
CA LYS A 30 -12.09 8.19 12.00
C LYS A 30 -11.68 6.96 11.17
N THR A 31 -10.62 6.30 11.62
CA THR A 31 -10.05 5.13 10.96
C THR A 31 -10.01 3.95 11.93
N LEU A 32 -9.85 2.75 11.40
CA LEU A 32 -9.55 1.57 12.22
C LEU A 32 -8.23 1.77 12.99
N VAL A 33 -8.11 1.08 14.12
CA VAL A 33 -6.87 1.05 14.92
C VAL A 33 -6.04 -0.16 14.47
N PRO A 34 -4.78 0.03 14.04
CA PRO A 34 -3.88 -1.09 13.77
C PRO A 34 -3.65 -1.95 15.02
N PRO A 35 -3.68 -3.29 14.93
CA PRO A 35 -3.42 -4.16 16.08
C PRO A 35 -2.02 -3.99 16.64
N GLU A 36 -1.86 -4.02 17.97
CA GLU A 36 -0.54 -3.83 18.58
C GLU A 36 0.47 -4.93 18.23
N SER A 37 -0.04 -6.13 17.98
CA SER A 37 0.72 -7.33 17.63
C SER A 37 1.30 -7.33 16.20
N CYS A 38 0.88 -6.40 15.33
CA CYS A 38 1.35 -6.38 13.94
C CYS A 38 2.66 -5.60 13.77
N SER A 39 3.38 -5.88 12.69
CA SER A 39 4.66 -5.21 12.40
C SER A 39 4.48 -3.71 12.19
N GLU A 40 5.49 -2.92 12.57
CA GLU A 40 5.45 -1.47 12.39
C GLU A 40 5.24 -1.07 10.91
N LEU A 41 5.82 -1.86 10.00
CA LEU A 41 5.62 -1.70 8.57
C LEU A 41 4.13 -1.76 8.18
N PHE A 42 3.37 -2.69 8.76
CA PHE A 42 1.93 -2.81 8.50
C PHE A 42 1.17 -1.66 9.14
N LYS A 43 1.50 -1.27 10.37
CA LYS A 43 0.87 -0.12 11.07
C LYS A 43 1.00 1.17 10.24
N VAL A 44 2.22 1.48 9.80
CA VAL A 44 2.52 2.66 8.96
C VAL A 44 1.79 2.58 7.62
N THR A 45 1.85 1.42 6.95
CA THR A 45 1.22 1.25 5.63
C THR A 45 -0.30 1.40 5.70
N MET A 46 -0.96 0.81 6.71
CA MET A 46 -2.40 0.99 6.93
C MET A 46 -2.77 2.45 7.16
N THR A 47 -2.02 3.13 8.03
CA THR A 47 -2.26 4.54 8.37
C THR A 47 -2.14 5.44 7.15
N LEU A 48 -1.12 5.22 6.30
CA LEU A 48 -0.96 5.95 5.04
C LEU A 48 -2.13 5.69 4.07
N CYS A 49 -2.60 4.44 3.97
CA CYS A 49 -3.73 4.08 3.11
C CYS A 49 -5.05 4.75 3.55
N TRP A 50 -5.20 5.05 4.84
CA TRP A 50 -6.40 5.65 5.42
C TRP A 50 -6.37 7.18 5.46
N ASN A 51 -5.45 7.84 4.74
CA ASN A 51 -5.42 9.30 4.70
C ASN A 51 -6.76 9.87 4.21
N LYS A 52 -7.28 10.90 4.92
CA LYS A 52 -8.53 11.58 4.56
C LYS A 52 -8.43 12.25 3.19
N ASN A 53 -7.26 12.81 2.86
CA ASN A 53 -6.98 13.34 1.54
C ASN A 53 -6.61 12.19 0.58
N PRO A 54 -7.41 11.91 -0.46
CA PRO A 54 -7.13 10.86 -1.43
C PRO A 54 -5.78 11.04 -2.13
N ALA A 55 -5.36 12.29 -2.38
CA ALA A 55 -4.09 12.60 -3.05
C ALA A 55 -2.86 12.26 -2.19
N LEU A 56 -3.02 12.09 -0.88
CA LEU A 56 -1.95 11.69 0.03
C LEU A 56 -1.92 10.17 0.27
N ARG A 57 -2.87 9.41 -0.28
CA ARG A 57 -2.85 7.94 -0.18
C ARG A 57 -1.77 7.40 -1.12
N PRO A 58 -0.93 6.46 -0.66
CA PRO A 58 0.11 5.90 -1.51
C PRO A 58 -0.50 5.14 -2.68
N SER A 59 0.15 5.22 -3.84
CA SER A 59 -0.12 4.33 -4.97
C SER A 59 0.16 2.87 -4.57
N PHE A 60 -0.46 1.91 -5.27
CA PHE A 60 -0.19 0.50 -4.99
C PHE A 60 1.30 0.15 -5.18
N ARG A 61 1.98 0.79 -6.14
CA ARG A 61 3.43 0.65 -6.33
C ARG A 61 4.21 1.11 -5.10
N ARG A 62 3.86 2.27 -4.53
CA ARG A 62 4.46 2.79 -3.29
C ARG A 62 4.19 1.90 -2.07
N VAL A 63 3.04 1.23 -2.02
CA VAL A 63 2.75 0.21 -1.00
C VAL A 63 3.64 -1.01 -1.19
N MET A 64 3.76 -1.52 -2.43
CA MET A 64 4.59 -2.69 -2.74
C MET A 64 6.07 -2.43 -2.43
N SER A 65 6.62 -1.28 -2.79
CA SER A 65 8.02 -0.96 -2.52
C SER A 65 8.38 -0.97 -1.03
N LYS A 66 7.41 -0.65 -0.16
CA LYS A 66 7.57 -0.78 1.29
C LYS A 66 7.59 -2.22 1.78
N LEU A 67 6.92 -3.13 1.06
CA LEU A 67 6.77 -4.55 1.43
C LEU A 67 7.82 -5.48 0.76
N GLU A 68 8.73 -4.93 -0.05
CA GLU A 68 9.64 -5.69 -0.91
C GLU A 68 10.70 -6.55 -0.22
N THR A 69 11.00 -6.27 1.05
CA THR A 69 12.20 -6.80 1.74
C THR A 69 12.33 -8.33 1.71
N ASN A 70 11.23 -9.08 1.60
CA ASN A 70 11.25 -10.55 1.57
C ASN A 70 10.27 -11.15 0.53
N ILE A 71 10.28 -10.61 -0.69
CA ILE A 71 9.46 -11.14 -1.78
C ILE A 71 10.10 -12.37 -2.43
N ASP A 72 9.31 -13.44 -2.56
CA ASP A 72 9.70 -14.69 -3.20
C ASP A 72 10.10 -14.50 -4.67
N THR A 73 11.09 -15.25 -5.14
CA THR A 73 11.59 -15.23 -6.52
C THR A 73 10.47 -15.52 -7.54
N VAL A 74 9.52 -16.39 -7.23
CA VAL A 74 8.35 -16.66 -8.08
C VAL A 74 7.53 -15.39 -8.28
N PHE A 75 7.29 -14.61 -7.23
CA PHE A 75 6.57 -13.34 -7.35
C PHE A 75 7.36 -12.33 -8.19
N LYS A 76 8.70 -12.29 -8.03
CA LYS A 76 9.57 -11.45 -8.86
C LYS A 76 9.44 -11.77 -10.35
N CYS A 77 9.37 -13.05 -10.72
CA CYS A 77 9.29 -13.47 -12.12
C CYS A 77 7.87 -13.43 -12.72
N THR A 78 6.81 -13.43 -11.91
CA THR A 78 5.43 -13.60 -12.40
C THR A 78 4.52 -12.40 -12.17
N SER A 79 4.91 -11.48 -11.27
CA SER A 79 4.04 -10.36 -10.94
C SER A 79 4.05 -9.27 -12.00
N TYR A 80 2.89 -8.67 -12.22
CA TYR A 80 2.76 -7.44 -13.01
C TYR A 80 3.65 -6.31 -12.49
N TYR A 81 3.87 -6.26 -11.17
CA TYR A 81 4.67 -5.22 -10.52
C TYR A 81 6.12 -5.19 -11.04
N HIS A 82 6.71 -6.38 -11.23
CA HIS A 82 8.07 -6.58 -11.74
C HIS A 82 8.13 -6.83 -13.26
N THR A 83 6.98 -6.91 -13.94
CA THR A 83 6.96 -7.00 -15.41
C THR A 83 7.38 -5.64 -15.97
N THR A 84 8.62 -5.54 -16.43
CA THR A 84 9.02 -4.45 -17.31
C THR A 84 8.34 -4.68 -18.66
N VAL A 85 7.78 -3.63 -19.25
CA VAL A 85 7.25 -3.70 -20.62
C VAL A 85 8.44 -3.77 -21.56
N VAL A 86 9.08 -4.94 -21.65
CA VAL A 86 10.12 -5.21 -22.65
C VAL A 86 9.89 -6.63 -23.14
N ALA A 87 9.43 -6.73 -24.38
CA ALA A 87 9.35 -7.98 -25.09
C ALA A 87 10.76 -8.54 -25.25
N GLY A 88 11.05 -9.65 -24.59
CA GLY A 88 12.26 -10.46 -24.81
C GLY A 88 13.31 -10.31 -23.71
N GLU A 89 13.61 -11.45 -23.09
CA GLU A 89 14.82 -11.77 -22.33
C GLU A 89 14.86 -11.31 -20.86
N CYS A 90 14.64 -12.27 -19.97
CA CYS A 90 14.85 -12.14 -18.53
C CYS A 90 16.36 -12.13 -18.24
N ASN A 91 17.00 -10.96 -18.23
CA ASN A 91 18.31 -10.79 -17.58
C ASN A 91 18.13 -9.91 -16.34
N THR A 92 18.58 -10.43 -15.20
CA THR A 92 18.21 -9.99 -13.85
C THR A 92 18.96 -8.78 -13.29
N ASP A 93 19.76 -8.06 -14.08
CA ASP A 93 20.73 -7.11 -13.50
C ASP A 93 20.44 -5.62 -13.74
N ASP A 94 19.38 -5.23 -14.48
CA ASP A 94 19.10 -3.81 -14.78
C ASP A 94 17.63 -3.40 -14.56
N ILE A 95 17.09 -3.64 -13.35
CA ILE A 95 15.77 -3.07 -12.99
C ILE A 95 15.96 -1.62 -12.53
N VAL A 96 15.83 -0.68 -13.47
CA VAL A 96 15.69 0.75 -13.16
C VAL A 96 14.22 1.01 -12.79
N VAL A 97 13.95 1.20 -11.50
CA VAL A 97 12.61 1.57 -11.00
C VAL A 97 12.39 3.05 -11.26
N TYR A 98 11.54 3.39 -12.23
CA TYR A 98 11.07 4.76 -12.40
C TYR A 98 9.98 5.07 -11.37
N ASP A 99 10.30 5.92 -10.39
CA ASP A 99 9.33 6.45 -9.43
C ASP A 99 8.46 7.50 -10.14
N SER A 100 7.19 7.14 -10.43
CA SER A 100 6.24 8.03 -11.09
C SER A 100 5.68 9.12 -10.16
N ASP A 101 6.06 9.11 -8.87
CA ASP A 101 5.55 10.02 -7.85
C ASP A 101 6.58 11.09 -7.40
N GLU A 102 7.72 11.26 -8.10
CA GLU A 102 8.65 12.38 -7.82
C GLU A 102 8.08 13.70 -8.40
N PRO A 103 7.87 14.75 -7.59
CA PRO A 103 7.52 16.06 -8.13
C PRO A 103 8.70 16.55 -8.96
N GLN A 104 8.48 16.77 -10.26
CA GLN A 104 9.46 17.37 -11.16
C GLN A 104 9.84 18.77 -10.66
N VAL A 105 10.82 18.86 -9.78
CA VAL A 105 11.51 20.11 -9.47
C VAL A 105 12.80 20.09 -10.24
N SER A 106 12.77 20.65 -11.45
CA SER A 106 13.96 21.18 -12.10
C SER A 106 13.56 22.32 -13.04
N LEU A 107 14.04 23.50 -12.67
CA LEU A 107 14.01 24.74 -13.41
C LEU A 107 14.59 24.56 -14.81
N ILE A 108 14.01 25.27 -15.79
CA ILE A 108 14.78 25.81 -16.91
C ILE A 108 14.40 27.29 -17.02
N LEU A 109 15.43 28.14 -16.91
CA LEU A 109 15.43 29.57 -17.19
C LEU A 109 15.00 29.87 -18.64
#